data_AF-A0A536YMW2-F1
#
_entry.id   AF-A0A536YMW2-F1
#
_cell.length_a   1.000
_cell.length_b   1.000
_cell.length_c   1.000
_cell.angle_alpha   90.00
_cell.angle_beta   90.00
_cell.angle_gamma   90.00
#
_symmetry.space_group_name_H-M   'P 1'
#
loop_
_entity.id
_entity.type
_entity.pdbx_description
1 polymer ?
#
loop_
_entity_poly.entity_id
_entity_poly.type
_entity_poly.pdbx_seq_one_letter_code
_entity_poly.pdbx_strand_id
1 'polypeptide(L)' 'MGHRLWLAGLLLAVAGTVAAERALTVATGGRTAIYTPAGLLALPAATTVTIPADVAYKRSMTFRAIPFAALLEGAAT' A
#
# COMPACT_ATOMS: atom_id res chain seq x y z
N MET A 1 -9.77 17.61 -38.53
CA MET A 1 -8.46 17.61 -37.84
C MET A 1 -8.59 17.74 -36.31
N GLY A 2 -9.09 18.88 -35.80
CA GLY A 2 -9.06 19.27 -34.38
C GLY A 2 -9.34 18.19 -33.33
N HIS A 3 -10.47 17.48 -33.40
CA HIS A 3 -10.88 16.50 -32.37
C HIS A 3 -9.80 15.44 -32.01
N ARG A 4 -8.97 15.01 -32.98
CA ARG A 4 -7.90 14.04 -32.72
C ARG A 4 -6.76 14.63 -31.87
N LEU A 5 -6.48 15.93 -32.01
CA LEU A 5 -5.48 16.64 -31.21
C LEU A 5 -5.99 16.91 -29.79
N TRP A 6 -7.27 17.28 -29.65
CA TRP A 6 -7.92 17.44 -28.34
C TRP A 6 -7.95 16.13 -27.54
N LEU A 7 -8.29 14.99 -28.18
CA LEU A 7 -8.24 13.67 -27.54
C LEU A 7 -6.82 13.27 -27.13
N ALA A 8 -5.82 13.55 -27.96
CA ALA A 8 -4.41 13.28 -27.62
C ALA A 8 -3.93 14.13 -26.43
N GLY A 9 -4.30 15.42 -26.39
CA GLY A 9 -3.99 16.30 -25.26
C GLY A 9 -4.65 15.85 -23.95
N LEU A 10 -5.91 15.39 -24.00
CA LEU A 10 -6.62 14.84 -22.84
C LEU A 10 -5.95 13.56 -22.32
N LEU A 11 -5.56 12.65 -23.20
CA LEU A 11 -4.83 11.42 -22.85
C LEU A 11 -3.48 11.72 -22.19
N LEU A 12 -2.73 12.68 -22.71
CA LEU A 12 -1.45 13.11 -22.11
C LEU A 12 -1.64 13.77 -20.72
N ALA A 13 -2.70 14.56 -20.53
CA ALA A 13 -3.01 15.17 -19.25
C ALA A 13 -3.35 14.12 -18.16
N VAL A 14 -4.09 13.06 -18.51
CA VAL A 14 -4.43 11.95 -17.60
C VAL A 14 -3.22 11.05 -17.34
N ALA A 15 -2.35 10.83 -18.32
CA ALA A 15 -1.14 10.01 -18.14
C ALA A 15 -0.15 10.58 -17.11
N GLY A 16 -0.19 11.89 -16.83
CA GLY A 16 0.67 12.55 -15.84
C GLY A 16 0.22 12.41 -14.38
N THR A 17 -1.02 11.99 -14.10
CA THR A 17 -1.57 12.01 -12.73
C THR A 17 -1.23 10.73 -11.94
N VAL A 18 0.06 10.52 -11.66
CA VAL A 18 0.50 9.56 -10.64
C VAL A 18 0.12 10.06 -9.25
N ALA A 19 -0.98 9.55 -8.70
CA ALA A 19 -1.33 9.78 -7.30
C ALA A 19 -0.24 9.19 -6.39
N ALA A 20 0.26 9.97 -5.43
CA ALA A 20 1.31 9.53 -4.53
C ALA A 20 0.88 8.27 -3.75
N GLU A 21 1.67 7.20 -3.85
CA GLU A 21 1.34 5.93 -3.18
C GLU A 21 1.31 6.13 -1.66
N ARG A 22 0.22 5.68 -1.00
CA ARG A 22 0.01 5.91 0.44
C ARG A 22 0.95 5.06 1.28
N ALA A 23 2.14 5.59 1.55
CA ALA A 23 3.12 4.97 2.43
C ALA A 23 2.66 4.91 3.90
N LEU A 24 3.10 3.87 4.61
CA LEU A 24 2.97 3.70 6.05
C LEU A 24 4.26 4.17 6.73
N THR A 25 4.17 5.18 7.59
CA THR A 25 5.27 5.61 8.46
C THR A 25 5.14 4.93 9.83
N VAL A 26 6.22 4.28 10.29
CA VAL A 26 6.33 3.68 11.62
C VAL A 26 7.43 4.41 12.38
N ALA A 27 7.08 5.07 13.47
CA ALA A 27 8.03 5.80 14.33
C ALA A 27 8.02 5.20 15.74
N THR A 28 9.19 4.80 16.26
CA THR A 28 9.35 4.15 17.57
C THR A 28 10.80 4.30 18.05
N GLY A 29 11.01 4.51 19.36
CA GLY A 29 12.35 4.54 19.95
C GLY A 29 13.28 5.65 19.42
N GLY A 30 12.73 6.76 18.92
CA GLY A 30 13.50 7.82 18.26
C GLY A 30 13.88 7.53 16.80
N ARG A 31 13.33 6.47 16.20
CA ARG A 31 13.66 5.96 14.87
C ARG A 31 12.41 5.90 13.99
N THR A 32 12.57 6.10 12.68
CA THR A 32 11.45 6.18 11.73
C THR A 32 11.71 5.36 10.48
N ALA A 33 10.82 4.41 10.19
CA ALA A 33 10.77 3.65 8.94
C ALA A 33 9.58 4.09 8.09
N ILE A 34 9.69 4.02 6.76
CA ILE A 34 8.63 4.33 5.81
C ILE A 34 8.52 3.18 4.82
N TYR A 35 7.32 2.59 4.72
CA TYR A 35 7.04 1.46 3.85
C TYR A 35 6.00 1.83 2.79
N THR A 36 6.28 1.53 1.53
CA THR A 36 5.25 1.56 0.47
C THR A 36 4.35 0.32 0.58
N PRO A 37 3.07 0.39 0.21
CA PRO A 37 2.21 -0.79 -0.01
C PRO A 37 2.89 -1.93 -0.78
N ALA A 38 3.63 -1.63 -1.85
CA ALA A 38 4.42 -2.65 -2.56
C ALA A 38 5.53 -3.26 -1.67
N GLY A 39 6.26 -2.43 -0.91
CA GLY A 39 7.31 -2.88 0.01
C GLY A 39 6.77 -3.72 1.18
N LEU A 40 5.64 -3.32 1.77
CA LEU A 40 4.92 -4.10 2.79
C LEU A 40 4.59 -5.51 2.28
N LEU A 41 4.06 -5.62 1.05
CA LEU A 41 3.75 -6.90 0.41
C LEU A 41 5.00 -7.71 0.02
N ALA A 42 6.18 -7.09 -0.06
CA ALA A 42 7.45 -7.76 -0.33
C ALA A 42 8.19 -8.26 0.93
N LEU A 43 7.77 -7.87 2.14
CA LEU A 43 8.40 -8.31 3.39
C LEU A 43 8.31 -9.84 3.56
N PRO A 44 9.39 -10.54 3.95
CA PRO A 44 9.35 -12.00 4.20
C PRO A 44 8.33 -12.44 5.25
N ALA A 45 7.99 -11.56 6.19
CA ALA A 45 6.98 -11.80 7.22
C ALA A 45 5.52 -11.60 6.74
N ALA A 46 5.28 -11.20 5.48
CA ALA A 46 3.95 -10.93 4.94
C ALA A 46 3.19 -12.23 4.62
N THR A 47 2.34 -12.64 5.56
CA THR A 47 1.61 -13.92 5.62
C THR A 47 0.12 -13.76 5.29
N THR A 48 -0.59 -14.87 5.10
CA THR A 48 -2.03 -14.92 4.85
C THR A 48 -2.78 -15.27 6.14
N VAL A 49 -3.80 -14.48 6.48
CA VAL A 49 -4.68 -14.74 7.63
C VAL A 49 -6.15 -14.77 7.19
N THR A 50 -6.94 -15.68 7.77
CA THR A 50 -8.38 -15.76 7.54
C THR A 50 -9.10 -15.46 8.84
N ILE A 51 -10.03 -14.51 8.78
CA ILE A 51 -10.91 -14.10 9.89
C ILE A 51 -12.30 -14.69 9.59
N PRO A 52 -12.76 -15.77 10.25
CA PRO A 52 -13.98 -16.48 9.87
C PRO A 52 -15.28 -15.67 10.04
N ALA A 53 -15.25 -14.69 10.95
CA ALA A 53 -16.36 -13.78 11.23
C ALA A 53 -15.81 -12.34 11.34
N ASP A 54 -15.37 -11.79 10.22
CA ASP A 54 -14.90 -10.40 10.16
C ASP A 54 -16.03 -9.43 10.55
N VAL A 55 -15.77 -8.51 11.47
CA VAL A 55 -16.79 -7.63 12.05
C VAL A 55 -17.23 -6.49 11.11
N ALA A 56 -16.38 -6.09 10.17
CA ALA A 56 -16.67 -5.03 9.21
C ALA A 56 -17.48 -5.58 8.02
N TYR A 57 -17.09 -6.75 7.50
CA TYR A 57 -17.71 -7.39 6.34
C TYR A 57 -18.78 -8.43 6.69
N LYS A 58 -18.90 -8.84 7.96
CA LYS A 58 -19.89 -9.79 8.51
C LYS A 58 -19.86 -11.18 7.85
N ARG A 59 -18.68 -11.64 7.47
CA ARG A 59 -18.42 -12.90 6.75
C ARG A 59 -17.01 -13.41 7.00
N SER A 60 -16.71 -14.62 6.53
CA SER A 60 -15.32 -15.06 6.39
C SER A 60 -14.59 -14.21 5.37
N MET A 61 -13.39 -13.74 5.73
CA MET A 61 -12.55 -12.85 4.95
C MET A 61 -11.08 -13.24 5.11
N THR A 62 -10.33 -13.21 4.00
CA THR A 62 -8.91 -13.56 3.97
C THR A 62 -8.08 -12.36 3.53
N PHE A 63 -7.03 -12.07 4.30
CA PHE A 63 -6.17 -10.91 4.12
C PHE A 63 -4.71 -11.34 4.01
N ARG A 64 -3.89 -10.52 3.33
CA ARG A 64 -2.44 -10.59 3.43
C ARG A 64 -1.96 -9.53 4.42
N ALA A 65 -1.32 -9.97 5.49
CA ALA A 65 -0.99 -9.18 6.68
C ALA A 65 0.47 -9.38 7.10
N ILE A 66 1.00 -8.45 7.88
CA ILE A 66 2.37 -8.48 8.40
C ILE A 66 2.32 -8.41 9.93
N PRO A 67 3.02 -9.28 10.68
CA PRO A 67 3.13 -9.16 12.12
C PRO A 67 3.72 -7.80 12.50
N PHE A 68 3.04 -7.05 13.39
CA PHE A 68 3.45 -5.68 13.72
C PHE A 68 4.89 -5.59 14.25
N ALA A 69 5.35 -6.61 14.99
CA ALA A 69 6.74 -6.71 15.46
C ALA A 69 7.77 -6.64 14.32
N ALA A 70 7.51 -7.22 13.15
CA ALA A 70 8.42 -7.17 12.00
C ALA A 70 8.54 -5.76 11.40
N LEU A 71 7.55 -4.88 11.63
CA LEU A 71 7.63 -3.45 11.29
C LEU A 71 8.39 -2.63 12.34
N LEU A 72 8.62 -3.19 13.53
CA LEU A 72 9.48 -2.61 14.57
C LEU A 72 10.93 -3.06 14.45
N GLU A 73 11.19 -4.27 13.91
CA GLU A 73 12.54 -4.80 13.64
C GLU A 73 13.23 -4.14 12.44
N GLY A 74 12.48 -3.67 11.44
CA GLY A 74 13.06 -3.04 10.25
C GLY A 74 13.49 -1.57 10.41
N ALA A 75 13.96 -1.16 11.61
CA ALA A 75 13.86 0.25 12.00
C ALA A 75 14.95 0.90 12.90
N ALA A 76 15.55 0.36 13.97
CA ALA A 76 15.98 -0.99 14.37
C ALA A 76 17.15 -1.62 13.59
N THR A 77 17.88 -0.77 12.85
CA THR A 77 19.28 -1.00 12.42
C THR A 77 20.21 -0.03 13.15
#